data_AF-A0A941BF20-F1
#
_entry.id   AF-A0A941BF20-F1
#
_cell.length_a   1.000
_cell.length_b   1.000
_cell.length_c   1.000
_cell.angle_alpha   90.00
_cell.angle_beta   90.00
_cell.angle_gamma   90.00
#
_symmetry.space_group_name_H-M   'P 1'
#
loop_
_entity.id
_entity.type
_entity.pdbx_description
1 polymer ?
#
loop_
_entity_poly.entity_id
_entity_poly.type
_entity_poly.pdbx_seq_one_letter_code
_entity_poly.pdbx_strand_id
1 'polypeptide(L)'
;MTPAWAAADKVSESAAHSQCEQQLRWGVTPRDPLPAIPAFRNSVCECVASEAPGLPQEGSAGERQAAQAALARRCYQRAQQALLSQPVPDTAVSAIGQVVPFFAANAEFRSALLVSTVCPRLDYPFVAVRAEAVGTTVVALKISSTGQLLGKYLVQSAGPSYGHKALDEAVITMLGQCKYEPARLNGQAVEGWTRIEYLWKLE
;
A
#
# COMPACT_ATOMS: atom_id res chain seq x y z
N MET A 1 3.59 26.43 46.30
CA MET A 1 2.77 27.23 45.37
C MET A 1 3.50 27.26 44.03
N THR A 2 3.15 26.38 43.10
CA THR A 2 3.74 26.36 41.76
C THR A 2 3.23 27.57 40.96
N PRO A 3 4.08 28.27 40.20
CA PRO A 3 3.66 29.47 39.49
C PRO A 3 2.76 29.12 38.31
N ALA A 4 1.74 29.96 38.07
CA ALA A 4 0.69 29.73 37.07
C ALA A 4 1.19 29.62 35.61
N TRP A 5 2.42 30.06 35.32
CA TRP A 5 3.01 29.95 33.98
C TRP A 5 3.44 28.53 33.62
N ALA A 6 3.84 27.70 34.59
CA ALA A 6 4.22 26.31 34.35
C ALA A 6 3.03 25.41 33.94
N ALA A 7 1.79 25.85 34.22
CA ALA A 7 0.58 25.19 33.76
C ALA A 7 0.24 25.57 32.30
N ALA A 8 0.64 26.75 31.84
CA ALA A 8 0.41 27.18 30.45
C ALA A 8 1.29 26.41 29.46
N ASP A 9 2.54 26.09 29.84
CA ASP A 9 3.44 25.27 29.03
C ASP A 9 2.96 23.83 28.87
N LYS A 10 2.40 23.22 29.94
CA LYS A 10 1.79 21.88 29.82
C LYS A 10 0.54 21.84 28.94
N VAL A 11 -0.22 22.92 28.89
CA VAL A 11 -1.42 23.02 28.05
C VAL A 11 -1.03 23.21 26.58
N SER A 12 0.07 23.92 26.28
CA SER A 12 0.57 24.08 24.90
C SER A 12 1.21 22.79 24.36
N GLU A 13 1.95 22.05 25.20
CA GLU A 13 2.56 20.77 24.86
C GLU A 13 1.50 19.67 24.63
N SER A 14 0.45 19.64 25.46
CA SER A 14 -0.71 18.76 25.32
C SER A 14 -1.57 19.10 24.09
N ALA A 15 -1.75 20.39 23.80
CA ALA A 15 -2.46 20.83 22.60
C ALA A 15 -1.73 20.42 21.33
N ALA A 16 -0.40 20.64 21.25
CA ALA A 16 0.43 20.23 20.12
C ALA A 16 0.45 18.70 19.91
N HIS A 17 0.51 17.92 21.00
CA HIS A 17 0.40 16.46 20.94
C HIS A 17 -0.98 16.03 20.43
N SER A 18 -2.07 16.63 20.93
CA SER A 18 -3.44 16.31 20.49
C SER A 18 -3.70 16.71 19.02
N GLN A 19 -3.07 17.79 18.55
CA GLN A 19 -3.20 18.29 17.19
C GLN A 19 -2.39 17.42 16.21
N CYS A 20 -1.22 16.91 16.61
CA CYS A 20 -0.47 15.86 15.90
C CYS A 20 -1.31 14.57 15.79
N GLU A 21 -1.91 14.11 16.89
CA GLU A 21 -2.76 12.93 16.88
C GLU A 21 -4.01 13.08 16.00
N GLN A 22 -4.67 14.24 16.02
CA GLN A 22 -5.82 14.54 15.16
C GLN A 22 -5.44 14.59 13.68
N GLN A 23 -4.26 15.12 13.31
CA GLN A 23 -3.76 15.11 11.93
C GLN A 23 -3.39 13.71 11.44
N LEU A 24 -2.83 12.86 12.31
CA LEU A 24 -2.51 11.46 11.98
C LEU A 24 -3.77 10.60 11.81
N ARG A 25 -4.89 10.98 12.43
CA ARG A 25 -6.18 10.27 12.34
C ARG A 25 -6.83 10.35 10.96
N TRP A 26 -6.45 11.34 10.14
CA TRP A 26 -7.01 11.56 8.80
C TRP A 26 -6.07 11.22 7.64
N GLY A 27 -4.90 10.63 7.93
CA GLY A 27 -3.96 10.19 6.89
C GLY A 27 -3.25 11.36 6.22
N VAL A 28 -1.92 11.39 6.32
CA VAL A 28 -1.10 12.44 5.69
C VAL A 28 -1.16 12.37 4.16
N THR A 29 -1.61 11.25 3.58
CA THR A 29 -2.17 11.14 2.21
C THR A 29 -3.08 9.89 2.12
N PRO A 30 -3.98 9.77 1.11
CA PRO A 30 -4.78 8.58 0.88
C PRO A 30 -4.01 7.31 0.46
N ARG A 31 -2.67 7.36 0.33
CA ARG A 31 -1.90 6.32 -0.35
C ARG A 31 -0.92 5.52 0.50
N ASP A 32 -0.66 5.91 1.75
CA ASP A 32 0.28 5.18 2.60
C ASP A 32 -0.30 5.01 4.02
N PRO A 33 -0.66 3.78 4.44
CA PRO A 33 -0.90 3.51 5.85
C PRO A 33 0.43 3.61 6.61
N LEU A 34 0.50 4.50 7.59
CA LEU A 34 1.63 4.55 8.52
C LEU A 34 1.86 3.17 9.14
N PRO A 35 3.11 2.75 9.36
CA PRO A 35 3.39 1.52 10.09
C PRO A 35 2.77 1.63 11.49
N ALA A 36 2.02 0.61 11.91
CA ALA A 36 1.37 0.52 13.21
C ALA A 36 2.37 0.28 14.37
N ILE A 37 3.54 0.92 14.31
CA ILE A 37 4.60 0.82 15.31
C ILE A 37 4.50 2.06 16.20
N PRO A 38 4.00 1.94 17.45
CA PRO A 38 3.76 3.08 18.33
C PRO A 38 5.03 3.90 18.63
N ALA A 39 6.21 3.25 18.65
CA ALA A 39 7.50 3.93 18.83
C ALA A 39 7.84 4.88 17.67
N PHE A 40 7.46 4.53 16.43
CA PHE A 40 7.69 5.38 15.26
C PHE A 40 6.75 6.59 15.27
N ARG A 41 5.49 6.38 15.65
CA ARG A 41 4.49 7.45 15.80
C ARG A 41 4.92 8.48 16.85
N ASN A 42 5.45 8.03 17.98
CA ASN A 42 5.96 8.92 19.04
C ASN A 42 7.16 9.75 18.55
N SER A 43 8.13 9.12 17.87
CA SER A 43 9.31 9.81 17.34
C SER A 43 8.96 10.90 16.30
N VAL A 44 7.95 10.66 15.46
CA VAL A 44 7.49 11.66 14.48
C VAL A 44 6.80 12.84 15.18
N CYS A 45 5.94 12.61 16.17
CA CYS A 45 5.27 13.71 16.88
C CYS A 45 6.25 14.51 17.78
N GLU A 46 7.28 13.89 18.34
CA GLU A 46 8.30 14.57 19.16
C GLU A 46 9.21 15.48 18.32
N CYS A 47 9.53 15.07 17.08
CA CYS A 47 10.20 15.93 16.09
C CYS A 47 9.33 17.14 15.70
N VAL A 48 8.05 16.91 15.38
CA VAL A 48 7.13 18.00 15.01
C VAL A 48 6.95 19.00 16.15
N ALA A 49 6.85 18.52 17.39
CA ALA A 49 6.72 19.37 18.57
C ALA A 49 7.97 20.23 18.83
N SER A 50 9.17 19.71 18.59
CA SER A 50 10.42 20.46 18.81
C SER A 50 10.72 21.52 17.74
N GLU A 51 10.24 21.33 16.50
CA GLU A 51 10.44 22.29 15.39
C GLU A 51 9.24 23.25 15.18
N ALA A 52 8.10 23.02 15.85
CA ALA A 52 6.92 23.89 15.83
C ALA A 52 7.16 25.36 16.27
N PRO A 53 8.04 25.69 17.24
CA PRO A 53 8.25 27.08 17.68
C PRO A 53 8.84 28.01 16.62
N GLY A 54 9.42 27.46 15.55
CA GLY A 54 10.03 28.22 14.45
C GLY A 54 9.05 28.55 13.30
N LEU A 55 7.78 28.18 13.40
CA LEU A 55 6.81 28.41 12.32
C LEU A 55 6.36 29.87 12.28
N PRO A 56 6.33 30.50 11.08
CA PRO A 56 5.78 31.84 10.92
C PRO A 56 4.30 31.85 11.33
N GLN A 57 3.96 32.71 12.30
CA GLN A 57 2.60 32.86 12.82
C GLN A 57 1.75 33.79 11.96
N GLU A 58 2.37 34.52 11.05
CA GLU A 58 1.73 35.45 10.12
C GLU A 58 1.42 34.75 8.80
N GLY A 59 0.17 34.83 8.34
CA GLY A 59 -0.31 34.20 7.11
C GLY A 59 -1.73 33.65 7.22
N SER A 60 -2.33 33.35 6.07
CA SER A 60 -3.66 32.73 5.98
C SER A 60 -3.68 31.37 6.68
N ALA A 61 -4.88 30.91 7.09
CA ALA A 61 -5.03 29.58 7.69
C ALA A 61 -4.49 28.46 6.77
N GLY A 62 -4.65 28.62 5.46
CA GLY A 62 -4.12 27.68 4.46
C GLY A 62 -2.59 27.66 4.40
N GLU A 63 -1.93 28.81 4.46
CA GLU A 63 -0.46 28.90 4.48
C GLU A 63 0.13 28.29 5.76
N ARG A 64 -0.51 28.53 6.91
CA ARG A 64 -0.11 27.91 8.19
C ARG A 64 -0.30 26.40 8.16
N GLN A 65 -1.40 25.91 7.57
CA GLN A 65 -1.64 24.48 7.42
C GLN A 65 -0.64 23.83 6.45
N ALA A 66 -0.28 24.50 5.35
CA ALA A 66 0.74 24.02 4.42
C ALA A 66 2.14 23.98 5.06
N ALA A 67 2.50 24.98 5.86
CA ALA A 67 3.76 25.03 6.59
C ALA A 67 3.87 23.88 7.62
N GLN A 68 2.78 23.61 8.36
CA GLN A 68 2.70 22.47 9.27
C GLN A 68 2.81 21.13 8.52
N ALA A 69 2.12 20.97 7.39
CA ALA A 69 2.20 19.75 6.59
C ALA A 69 3.61 19.50 6.01
N ALA A 70 4.30 20.57 5.58
CA ALA A 70 5.68 20.48 5.11
C ALA A 70 6.65 20.07 6.23
N LEU A 71 6.44 20.57 7.44
CA LEU A 71 7.21 20.17 8.62
C LEU A 71 7.00 18.69 8.96
N ALA A 72 5.75 18.24 9.01
CA ALA A 72 5.41 16.84 9.28
C ALA A 72 6.06 15.88 8.27
N ARG A 73 6.08 16.23 6.97
CA ARG A 73 6.77 15.44 5.94
C ARG A 73 8.27 15.32 6.19
N ARG A 74 8.94 16.40 6.59
CA ARG A 74 10.38 16.40 6.89
C ARG A 74 10.70 15.51 8.10
N CYS A 75 9.92 15.61 9.18
CA CYS A 75 10.08 14.75 10.35
C CYS A 75 9.86 13.27 10.02
N TYR A 76 8.85 12.95 9.22
CA TYR A 76 8.60 11.58 8.75
C TYR A 76 9.76 11.02 7.92
N GLN A 77 10.28 11.81 6.97
CA GLN A 77 11.42 11.39 6.14
C GLN A 77 12.68 11.11 6.96
N ARG A 78 13.00 11.96 7.96
CA ARG A 78 14.13 11.73 8.87
C ARG A 78 13.97 10.45 9.68
N ALA A 79 12.78 10.22 10.24
CA ALA A 79 12.49 9.01 11.01
C ALA A 79 12.61 7.75 10.14
N GLN A 80 12.12 7.79 8.91
CA GLN A 80 12.24 6.69 7.95
C GLN A 80 13.71 6.44 7.57
N GLN A 81 14.49 7.49 7.32
CA GLN A 81 15.90 7.36 6.99
C GLN A 81 16.71 6.78 8.16
N ALA A 82 16.41 7.17 9.40
CA ALA A 82 17.02 6.60 10.59
C ALA A 82 16.79 5.08 10.67
N LEU A 83 15.55 4.61 10.46
CA LEU A 83 15.23 3.18 10.41
C LEU A 83 16.02 2.45 9.32
N LEU A 84 16.10 3.01 8.11
CA LEU A 84 16.82 2.39 6.99
C LEU A 84 18.34 2.36 7.21
N SER A 85 18.87 3.29 8.01
CA SER A 85 20.30 3.39 8.31
C SER A 85 20.75 2.54 9.52
N GLN A 86 19.82 1.93 10.26
CA GLN A 86 20.18 1.08 11.38
C GLN A 86 20.91 -0.18 10.87
N PRO A 87 22.12 -0.48 11.37
CA PRO A 87 22.76 -1.75 11.10
C PRO A 87 21.89 -2.85 11.72
N VAL A 88 21.47 -3.82 10.90
CA VAL A 88 20.79 -5.01 11.40
C VAL A 88 21.77 -5.69 12.37
N PRO A 89 21.43 -5.91 13.65
CA PRO A 89 22.37 -6.53 14.58
C PRO A 89 22.72 -7.93 14.08
N ASP A 90 24.02 -8.25 13.95
CA ASP A 90 24.50 -9.56 13.47
C ASP A 90 23.98 -10.74 14.30
N THR A 91 23.57 -10.49 15.55
CA THR A 91 22.92 -11.48 16.42
C THR A 91 21.51 -11.87 15.95
N ALA A 92 20.81 -11.00 15.20
CA ALA A 92 19.55 -11.37 14.56
C ALA A 92 19.76 -12.30 13.36
N VAL A 93 20.90 -12.18 12.64
CA VAL A 93 21.18 -13.01 11.46
C VAL A 93 21.40 -14.49 11.83
N SER A 94 22.02 -14.77 12.99
CA SER A 94 22.23 -16.15 13.47
C SER A 94 20.97 -16.82 14.04
N ALA A 95 19.95 -16.06 14.47
CA ALA A 95 18.71 -16.62 15.01
C ALA A 95 17.61 -16.83 13.94
N ILE A 96 17.76 -16.24 12.74
CA ILE A 96 16.83 -16.46 11.62
C ILE A 96 17.19 -17.76 10.85
N GLY A 97 18.34 -18.37 11.14
CA GLY A 97 18.81 -19.62 10.52
C GLY A 97 18.00 -20.88 10.82
N GLN A 98 16.90 -20.82 11.59
CA GLN A 98 16.06 -21.98 11.90
C GLN A 98 14.54 -21.77 11.79
N VAL A 99 14.06 -20.59 11.38
CA VAL A 99 12.60 -20.31 11.30
C VAL A 99 12.07 -20.14 9.89
N VAL A 100 12.94 -20.08 8.87
CA VAL A 100 12.50 -20.50 7.54
C VAL A 100 12.49 -22.03 7.60
N PRO A 101 11.33 -22.72 7.52
CA PRO A 101 11.40 -24.11 7.13
C PRO A 101 12.25 -24.12 5.87
N PHE A 102 13.26 -25.00 5.84
CA PHE A 102 13.92 -25.37 4.59
C PHE A 102 12.79 -25.65 3.61
N PHE A 103 12.45 -24.68 2.75
CA PHE A 103 11.79 -25.00 1.51
C PHE A 103 12.76 -25.95 0.87
N ALA A 104 12.41 -27.24 0.87
CA ALA A 104 13.20 -28.27 0.23
C ALA A 104 13.63 -27.67 -1.11
N ALA A 105 14.93 -27.57 -1.36
CA ALA A 105 15.50 -26.88 -2.52
C ALA A 105 15.07 -27.52 -3.87
N ASN A 106 14.20 -28.53 -3.81
CA ASN A 106 13.62 -29.27 -4.92
C ASN A 106 12.08 -29.18 -4.92
N ALA A 107 11.47 -28.25 -4.19
CA ALA A 107 10.03 -28.10 -4.17
C ALA A 107 9.54 -27.49 -5.49
N GLU A 108 8.96 -28.33 -6.34
CA GLU A 108 8.40 -27.91 -7.62
C GLU A 108 7.09 -27.13 -7.35
N PHE A 109 7.22 -25.80 -7.27
CA PHE A 109 6.08 -24.90 -7.20
C PHE A 109 5.60 -24.58 -8.61
N ARG A 110 4.34 -24.93 -8.89
CA ARG A 110 3.64 -24.55 -10.11
C ARG A 110 2.63 -23.47 -9.77
N SER A 111 2.78 -22.30 -10.38
CA SER A 111 1.84 -21.20 -10.24
C SER A 111 0.47 -21.60 -10.78
N ALA A 112 -0.57 -20.95 -10.25
CA ALA A 112 -1.93 -21.16 -10.73
C ALA A 112 -2.06 -20.66 -12.18
N LEU A 113 -2.65 -21.51 -13.03
CA LEU A 113 -2.84 -21.24 -14.44
C LEU A 113 -4.32 -20.97 -14.74
N LEU A 114 -4.56 -20.05 -15.66
CA LEU A 114 -5.88 -19.79 -16.21
C LEU A 114 -6.26 -20.95 -17.15
N VAL A 115 -7.38 -21.62 -16.88
CA VAL A 115 -7.92 -22.62 -17.81
C VAL A 115 -8.72 -21.89 -18.88
N SER A 116 -8.07 -21.54 -19.98
CA SER A 116 -8.62 -20.67 -21.04
C SER A 116 -9.88 -21.22 -21.72
N THR A 117 -10.12 -22.54 -21.65
CA THR A 117 -11.26 -23.19 -22.30
C THR A 117 -12.61 -22.94 -21.60
N VAL A 118 -12.61 -22.42 -20.37
CA VAL A 118 -13.84 -22.15 -19.59
C VAL A 118 -13.92 -20.68 -19.16
N CYS A 119 -13.32 -19.79 -19.96
CA CYS A 119 -13.43 -18.35 -19.77
C CYS A 119 -14.39 -17.73 -20.79
N PRO A 120 -15.26 -16.80 -20.38
CA PRO A 120 -16.04 -16.04 -21.34
C PRO A 120 -15.10 -15.18 -22.19
N ARG A 121 -15.48 -14.98 -23.45
CA ARG A 121 -14.78 -14.05 -24.34
C ARG A 121 -14.82 -12.65 -23.71
N LEU A 122 -13.67 -11.97 -23.72
CA LEU A 122 -13.59 -10.58 -23.32
C LEU A 122 -13.92 -9.68 -24.52
N ASP A 123 -15.01 -8.92 -24.43
CA ASP A 123 -15.39 -7.94 -25.44
C ASP A 123 -14.81 -6.56 -25.12
N TYR A 124 -14.48 -5.81 -26.18
CA TYR A 124 -13.96 -4.44 -26.04
C TYR A 124 -15.10 -3.48 -25.65
N PRO A 125 -15.04 -2.82 -24.48
CA PRO A 125 -16.10 -1.90 -24.06
C PRO A 125 -16.24 -0.73 -25.03
N PHE A 126 -17.47 -0.44 -25.47
CA PHE A 126 -17.75 0.64 -26.42
C PHE A 126 -17.25 2.02 -25.98
N VAL A 127 -17.27 2.29 -24.67
CA VAL A 127 -16.72 3.52 -24.07
C VAL A 127 -15.21 3.63 -24.31
N ALA A 128 -14.49 2.52 -24.19
CA ALA A 128 -13.05 2.50 -24.40
C ALA A 128 -12.70 2.62 -25.90
N VAL A 129 -13.50 2.04 -26.79
CA VAL A 129 -13.36 2.23 -28.25
C VAL A 129 -13.53 3.70 -28.62
N ARG A 130 -14.61 4.36 -28.16
CA ARG A 130 -14.84 5.79 -28.42
C ARG A 130 -13.77 6.70 -27.86
N ALA A 131 -13.14 6.30 -26.75
CA ALA A 131 -12.06 7.04 -26.13
C ALA A 131 -10.68 6.70 -26.72
N GLU A 132 -10.63 5.81 -27.72
CA GLU A 132 -9.39 5.29 -28.32
C GLU A 132 -8.39 4.79 -27.25
N ALA A 133 -8.93 4.28 -26.15
CA ALA A 133 -8.14 3.92 -24.98
C ALA A 133 -7.44 2.58 -25.23
N VAL A 134 -6.12 2.55 -25.12
CA VAL A 134 -5.27 1.36 -25.28
C VAL A 134 -4.30 1.25 -24.10
N GLY A 135 -3.73 0.07 -23.86
CA GLY A 135 -2.77 -0.10 -22.76
C GLY A 135 -2.76 -1.51 -22.21
N THR A 136 -2.22 -1.65 -21.00
CA THR A 136 -2.04 -2.95 -20.34
C THR A 136 -2.65 -2.97 -18.96
N THR A 137 -3.60 -3.88 -18.74
CA THR A 137 -4.19 -4.14 -17.42
C THR A 137 -3.47 -5.33 -16.79
N VAL A 138 -3.00 -5.18 -15.54
CA VAL A 138 -2.37 -6.27 -14.77
C VAL A 138 -3.19 -6.54 -13.52
N VAL A 139 -3.66 -7.78 -13.36
CA VAL A 139 -4.48 -8.21 -12.24
C VAL A 139 -3.78 -9.34 -11.49
N ALA A 140 -3.69 -9.23 -10.17
CA ALA A 140 -3.29 -10.31 -9.28
C ALA A 140 -4.54 -11.03 -8.77
N LEU A 141 -4.54 -12.35 -8.86
CA LEU A 141 -5.63 -13.23 -8.48
C LEU A 141 -5.17 -14.19 -7.40
N LYS A 142 -6.01 -14.37 -6.38
CA LYS A 142 -5.81 -15.33 -5.31
C LYS A 142 -6.67 -16.54 -5.58
N ILE A 143 -6.07 -17.70 -5.79
CA ILE A 143 -6.77 -18.94 -6.15
C ILE A 143 -6.63 -19.94 -5.01
N SER A 144 -7.75 -20.50 -4.59
CA SER A 144 -7.84 -21.55 -3.57
C SER A 144 -7.19 -22.85 -4.05
N SER A 145 -6.83 -23.74 -3.13
CA SER A 145 -6.43 -25.12 -3.44
C SER A 145 -7.51 -25.92 -4.20
N THR A 146 -8.76 -25.47 -4.19
CA THR A 146 -9.88 -26.07 -4.95
C THR A 146 -10.04 -25.49 -6.35
N GLY A 147 -9.23 -24.50 -6.74
CA GLY A 147 -9.33 -23.81 -8.04
C GLY A 147 -10.38 -22.69 -8.08
N GLN A 148 -10.93 -22.28 -6.93
CA GLN A 148 -11.84 -21.14 -6.83
C GLN A 148 -11.10 -19.82 -6.67
N LEU A 149 -11.62 -18.75 -7.27
CA LEU A 149 -11.08 -17.40 -7.10
C LEU A 149 -11.52 -16.84 -5.73
N LEU A 150 -10.56 -16.57 -4.86
CA LEU A 150 -10.78 -16.03 -3.52
C LEU A 150 -10.62 -14.50 -3.46
N GLY A 151 -9.81 -13.93 -4.35
CA GLY A 151 -9.50 -12.51 -4.33
C GLY A 151 -8.96 -12.01 -5.66
N LYS A 152 -9.19 -10.73 -5.94
CA LYS A 152 -8.73 -10.04 -7.14
C LYS A 152 -8.21 -8.66 -6.76
N TYR A 153 -7.05 -8.30 -7.28
CA TYR A 153 -6.40 -7.03 -7.01
C TYR A 153 -5.84 -6.44 -8.31
N LEU A 154 -6.22 -5.19 -8.61
CA LEU A 154 -5.69 -4.46 -9.75
C LEU A 154 -4.27 -3.97 -9.40
N VAL A 155 -3.27 -4.56 -10.05
CA VAL A 155 -1.85 -4.19 -9.85
C VAL A 155 -1.50 -3.00 -10.73
N GLN A 156 -1.96 -3.03 -11.99
CA GLN A 156 -1.70 -1.97 -12.96
C GLN A 156 -2.96 -1.72 -13.78
N SER A 157 -3.35 -0.45 -13.88
CA SER A 157 -4.42 0.00 -14.75
C SER A 157 -3.89 0.23 -16.16
N ALA A 158 -4.74 0.03 -17.17
CA ALA A 158 -4.40 0.34 -18.56
C ALA A 158 -4.07 1.83 -18.79
N GLY A 159 -4.56 2.74 -17.93
CA GLY A 159 -4.29 4.18 -18.04
C GLY A 159 -5.20 5.05 -17.15
N PRO A 160 -5.05 6.38 -17.20
CA PRO A 160 -5.70 7.28 -16.25
C PRO A 160 -7.14 7.65 -16.62
N SER A 161 -7.56 7.47 -17.87
CA SER A 161 -8.85 7.97 -18.36
C SER A 161 -10.03 7.02 -18.05
N TYR A 162 -11.25 7.52 -18.19
CA TYR A 162 -12.47 6.72 -18.00
C TYR A 162 -12.56 5.51 -18.95
N GLY A 163 -12.06 5.65 -20.19
CA GLY A 163 -11.95 4.53 -21.12
C GLY A 163 -11.07 3.40 -20.57
N HIS A 164 -9.93 3.73 -19.97
CA HIS A 164 -9.04 2.73 -19.36
C HIS A 164 -9.65 2.06 -18.13
N LYS A 165 -10.44 2.78 -17.33
CA LYS A 165 -11.17 2.16 -16.20
C LYS A 165 -12.17 1.12 -16.69
N ALA A 166 -12.88 1.40 -17.79
CA ALA A 166 -13.78 0.43 -18.40
C ALA A 166 -13.04 -0.82 -18.90
N LEU A 167 -11.82 -0.67 -19.42
CA LEU A 167 -10.94 -1.80 -19.77
C LEU A 167 -10.60 -2.64 -18.54
N ASP A 168 -10.15 -2.01 -17.46
CA ASP A 168 -9.77 -2.72 -16.23
C ASP A 168 -10.96 -3.49 -15.62
N GLU A 169 -12.13 -2.84 -15.55
CA GLU A 169 -13.37 -3.44 -15.06
C GLU A 169 -13.80 -4.64 -15.91
N ALA A 170 -13.66 -4.56 -17.24
CA ALA A 170 -13.97 -5.66 -18.14
C ALA A 170 -13.09 -6.88 -17.86
N VAL A 171 -11.75 -6.69 -17.74
CA VAL A 171 -10.83 -7.79 -17.39
C VAL A 171 -11.20 -8.41 -16.06
N ILE A 172 -11.38 -7.60 -15.01
CA ILE A 172 -11.69 -8.05 -13.65
C ILE A 172 -13.00 -8.86 -13.60
N THR A 173 -13.99 -8.46 -14.41
CA THR A 173 -15.29 -9.13 -14.47
C THR A 173 -15.18 -10.47 -15.18
N MET A 174 -14.49 -10.52 -16.32
CA MET A 174 -14.24 -11.76 -17.07
C MET A 174 -13.43 -12.75 -16.24
N LEU A 175 -12.35 -12.31 -15.59
CA LEU A 175 -11.53 -13.15 -14.72
C LEU A 175 -12.33 -13.70 -13.53
N GLY A 176 -13.31 -12.95 -13.03
CA GLY A 176 -14.20 -13.42 -11.96
C GLY A 176 -15.07 -14.62 -12.34
N GLN A 177 -15.30 -14.85 -13.64
CA GLN A 177 -16.16 -15.90 -14.17
C GLN A 177 -15.39 -17.13 -14.66
N CYS A 178 -14.07 -17.02 -14.75
CA CYS A 178 -13.19 -18.10 -15.18
C CYS A 178 -13.03 -19.21 -14.13
N LYS A 179 -12.69 -20.42 -14.60
CA LYS A 179 -12.19 -21.50 -13.76
C LYS A 179 -10.66 -21.52 -13.77
N TYR A 180 -10.08 -21.88 -12.63
CA TYR A 180 -8.63 -21.85 -12.42
C TYR A 180 -8.10 -23.21 -12.00
N GLU A 181 -6.89 -23.53 -12.44
CA GLU A 181 -6.11 -24.60 -11.84
C GLU A 181 -5.39 -24.06 -10.59
N PRO A 182 -5.53 -24.74 -9.44
CA PRO A 182 -4.85 -24.31 -8.22
C PRO A 182 -3.33 -24.40 -8.38
N ALA A 183 -2.61 -23.56 -7.63
CA ALA A 183 -1.17 -23.70 -7.53
C ALA A 183 -0.85 -25.07 -6.90
N ARG A 184 0.26 -25.68 -7.31
CA ARG A 184 0.71 -26.95 -6.73
C ARG A 184 2.09 -26.79 -6.12
N LEU A 185 2.25 -27.28 -4.90
CA LEU A 185 3.53 -27.40 -4.23
C LEU A 185 3.78 -28.89 -3.97
N ASN A 186 4.82 -29.45 -4.56
CA ASN A 186 5.13 -30.89 -4.45
C ASN A 186 3.95 -31.80 -4.85
N GLY A 187 3.20 -31.39 -5.88
CA GLY A 187 2.02 -32.12 -6.36
C GLY A 187 0.74 -31.92 -5.54
N GLN A 188 0.82 -31.26 -4.38
CA GLN A 188 -0.36 -30.93 -3.56
C GLN A 188 -0.94 -29.58 -3.96
N ALA A 189 -2.26 -29.50 -4.09
CA ALA A 189 -2.93 -28.24 -4.40
C ALA A 189 -2.90 -27.29 -3.20
N VAL A 190 -2.35 -26.10 -3.41
CA VAL A 190 -2.21 -25.06 -2.40
C VAL A 190 -2.85 -23.76 -2.87
N GLU A 191 -3.24 -22.94 -1.91
CA GLU A 191 -3.65 -21.57 -2.20
C GLU A 191 -2.44 -20.77 -2.73
N GLY A 192 -2.65 -20.00 -3.79
CA GLY A 192 -1.57 -19.26 -4.42
C GLY A 192 -2.04 -17.97 -5.09
N TRP A 193 -1.11 -17.01 -5.19
CA TRP A 193 -1.29 -15.82 -5.99
C TRP A 193 -0.74 -16.05 -7.40
N THR A 194 -1.48 -15.59 -8.40
CA THR A 194 -1.03 -15.54 -9.80
C THR A 194 -1.29 -14.16 -10.37
N ARG A 195 -0.54 -13.78 -11.40
CA ARG A 195 -0.67 -12.49 -12.07
C ARG A 195 -1.03 -12.73 -13.53
N ILE A 196 -2.04 -12.02 -14.01
CA ILE A 196 -2.47 -12.05 -15.40
C ILE A 196 -2.31 -10.65 -15.97
N GLU A 197 -1.70 -10.58 -17.14
CA GLU A 197 -1.52 -9.37 -17.92
C GLU A 197 -2.41 -9.44 -19.16
N TYR A 198 -3.14 -8.36 -19.44
CA TYR A 198 -3.99 -8.24 -20.62
C TYR A 198 -3.61 -7.01 -21.42
N LEU A 199 -3.35 -7.21 -22.71
CA LEU A 199 -2.93 -6.18 -23.65
C LEU A 199 -4.11 -5.73 -24.51
N TRP A 200 -4.44 -4.44 -24.42
CA TRP A 200 -5.51 -3.81 -25.17
C TRP A 200 -4.96 -3.12 -26.42
N LYS A 201 -5.50 -3.49 -27.57
CA LYS A 201 -5.16 -2.91 -28.87
C LYS A 201 -6.43 -2.61 -29.66
N LEU A 202 -6.39 -1.52 -30.40
CA LEU A 202 -7.34 -1.19 -31.45
C LEU A 202 -6.63 -1.46 -32.78
N GLU A 203 -7.37 -2.03 -33.73
CA GLU A 203 -6.89 -2.24 -35.11
C GLU A 203 -7.09 -0.97 -35.95
#